data_AF-A0A5C7SIS0-F1
#
_entry.id   AF-A0A5C7SIS0-F1
#
_cell.length_a   1.000
_cell.length_b   1.000
_cell.length_c   1.000
_cell.angle_alpha   90.00
_cell.angle_beta   90.00
_cell.angle_gamma   90.00
#
_symmetry.space_group_name_H-M   'P 1'
#
loop_
_entity.id
_entity.type
_entity.pdbx_description
1 polymer ?
#
loop_
_entity_poly.entity_id
_entity_poly.type
_entity_poly.pdbx_seq_one_letter_code
_entity_poly.pdbx_strand_id
1 'polypeptide(L)'
;MADHRNTLALVAAAATLALVLGFAYGATFNGGCEQIKDAQCGCLEWWFSRYQTLIAMFGAIFVAWLSVQPVLKQLKLSSVQTAVALQQVHADREKRLENWLKPELAALEKLSEDLARGYYEREDDHGVLPHWVWDMNQTVDSTRGRLIRRQDRNFGPAEITAARQNLIDILGRLTKCMSDYNGSVYADDPEYDFSDDDRAKIDAAETKAREYLPTRIDEASVAIKKFAEAVAADLRELRLKRRLYDQMVASANLPAEKLE
;
A
#
# COMPACT_ATOMS: atom_id res chain seq x y z
N MET A 1 -12.79 -2.10 30.37
CA MET A 1 -13.86 -2.97 30.92
C MET A 1 -14.07 -4.28 30.14
N ALA A 2 -13.39 -4.55 29.02
CA ALA A 2 -13.56 -5.78 28.24
C ALA A 2 -12.79 -7.00 28.79
N ASP A 3 -11.64 -6.80 29.44
CA ASP A 3 -10.80 -7.90 29.94
C ASP A 3 -11.43 -8.72 31.06
N HIS A 4 -12.27 -8.10 31.90
CA HIS A 4 -12.86 -8.79 33.06
C HIS A 4 -13.92 -9.82 32.65
N ARG A 5 -14.62 -9.62 31.54
CA ARG A 5 -15.63 -10.56 31.04
C ARG A 5 -15.00 -11.80 30.39
N ASN A 6 -13.88 -11.63 29.67
CA ASN A 6 -13.15 -12.75 29.07
C ASN A 6 -12.44 -13.60 30.13
N THR A 7 -11.88 -12.98 31.17
CA THR A 7 -11.30 -13.71 32.30
C THR A 7 -12.37 -14.45 33.10
N LEU A 8 -13.54 -13.84 33.36
CA LEU A 8 -14.66 -14.52 34.01
C LEU A 8 -15.17 -15.73 33.22
N ALA A 9 -15.28 -15.62 31.89
CA ALA A 9 -15.70 -16.73 31.04
C ALA A 9 -14.69 -17.89 31.06
N LEU A 10 -13.40 -17.58 31.03
CA LEU A 10 -12.33 -18.58 31.05
C LEU A 10 -12.21 -19.27 32.42
N VAL A 11 -12.37 -18.52 33.51
CA VAL A 11 -12.44 -19.06 34.88
C VAL A 11 -13.70 -19.91 35.08
N ALA A 12 -14.85 -19.49 34.56
CA ALA A 12 -16.09 -20.27 34.62
C ALA A 12 -15.99 -21.59 33.83
N ALA A 13 -15.36 -21.55 32.64
CA ALA A 13 -15.10 -22.75 31.84
C ALA A 13 -14.10 -23.70 32.53
N ALA A 14 -13.03 -23.17 33.13
CA ALA A 14 -12.08 -23.97 33.89
C ALA A 14 -12.71 -24.60 35.14
N ALA A 15 -13.56 -23.85 35.86
CA ALA A 15 -14.28 -24.35 37.04
C ALA A 15 -15.29 -25.44 36.69
N THR A 16 -16.02 -25.31 35.59
CA THR A 16 -16.94 -26.35 35.11
C THR A 16 -16.21 -27.60 34.64
N LEU A 17 -15.07 -27.45 33.95
CA LEU A 17 -14.25 -28.58 33.51
C LEU A 17 -13.60 -29.31 34.70
N ALA A 18 -13.14 -28.57 35.72
CA ALA A 18 -12.65 -29.14 36.97
C ALA A 18 -13.74 -29.88 37.76
N LEU A 19 -14.97 -29.36 37.78
CA LEU A 19 -16.12 -30.03 38.39
C LEU A 19 -16.47 -31.34 37.67
N VAL A 20 -16.49 -31.33 36.34
CA VAL A 20 -16.77 -32.53 35.52
C VAL A 20 -15.67 -33.58 35.67
N LEU A 21 -14.40 -33.16 35.67
CA LEU A 21 -13.27 -34.06 35.94
C LEU A 21 -13.33 -34.62 37.37
N GLY A 22 -13.65 -33.80 38.37
CA GLY A 22 -13.81 -34.23 39.76
C GLY A 22 -14.94 -35.25 39.96
N PHE A 23 -16.08 -35.04 39.29
CA PHE A 23 -17.19 -36.00 39.29
C PHE A 23 -16.84 -37.30 38.54
N ALA A 24 -16.14 -37.20 37.39
CA ALA A 24 -15.69 -38.37 36.65
C ALA A 24 -14.66 -39.20 37.43
N TYR A 25 -13.73 -38.56 38.13
CA TYR A 25 -12.76 -39.23 38.99
C TYR A 25 -13.44 -39.86 40.23
N GLY A 26 -14.42 -39.18 40.83
CA GLY A 26 -15.21 -39.73 41.95
C GLY A 26 -16.03 -40.97 41.56
N ALA A 27 -16.58 -41.00 40.34
CA ALA A 27 -17.33 -42.14 39.82
C ALA A 27 -16.46 -43.37 39.53
N THR A 28 -15.17 -43.20 39.23
CA THR A 28 -14.25 -44.32 39.01
C THR A 28 -13.80 -45.04 40.29
N PHE A 29 -13.97 -44.44 41.48
CA PHE A 29 -13.57 -45.03 42.76
C PHE A 29 -14.70 -45.65 43.57
N ASN A 30 -15.97 -45.46 43.18
CA ASN A 30 -17.10 -46.06 43.89
C ASN A 30 -17.51 -47.39 43.25
N GLY A 31 -16.91 -48.46 43.77
CA GLY A 31 -17.55 -49.77 43.88
C GLY A 31 -17.64 -50.61 42.61
N GLY A 32 -16.80 -51.65 42.56
CA GLY A 32 -17.03 -52.81 41.71
C GLY A 32 -18.42 -53.42 41.94
N CYS A 33 -18.85 -54.17 40.94
CA CYS A 33 -20.17 -54.80 40.81
C CYS A 33 -20.35 -55.95 41.84
N GLU A 34 -20.49 -55.63 43.13
CA GLU A 34 -20.70 -56.63 44.19
C GLU A 34 -21.88 -56.34 45.13
N GLN A 35 -22.76 -55.38 44.79
CA GLN A 35 -23.99 -55.10 45.55
C GLN A 35 -25.24 -55.11 44.67
N ILE A 36 -25.38 -56.12 43.80
CA ILE A 36 -26.69 -56.48 43.22
C ILE A 36 -27.41 -57.41 44.19
N LYS A 37 -27.75 -56.94 45.40
CA LYS A 37 -28.76 -57.61 46.25
C LYS A 37 -29.69 -56.67 47.01
N ASP A 38 -29.35 -55.40 47.23
CA ASP A 38 -30.19 -54.50 48.05
C ASP A 38 -30.44 -53.12 47.39
N ALA A 39 -31.04 -53.09 46.20
CA ALA A 39 -31.56 -51.84 45.63
C ALA A 39 -33.09 -51.95 45.43
N GLN A 40 -33.85 -51.23 46.27
CA GLN A 40 -35.32 -51.19 46.24
C GLN A 40 -35.91 -50.44 45.03
N CYS A 41 -35.10 -49.72 44.25
CA CYS A 41 -35.50 -49.05 43.01
C CYS A 41 -34.57 -49.48 41.86
N GLY A 42 -35.01 -50.47 41.09
CA GLY A 42 -34.19 -51.17 40.08
C GLY A 42 -33.71 -50.33 38.89
N CYS A 43 -32.69 -50.86 38.21
CA CYS A 43 -32.09 -50.55 36.90
C CYS A 43 -31.81 -49.08 36.50
N LEU A 44 -32.70 -48.13 36.79
CA LEU A 44 -32.59 -46.71 36.47
C LEU A 44 -31.46 -46.03 37.25
N GLU A 45 -31.28 -46.34 38.53
CA GLU A 45 -30.20 -45.77 39.35
C GLU A 45 -28.82 -46.27 38.90
N TRP A 46 -28.75 -47.55 38.50
CA TRP A 46 -27.56 -48.15 37.89
C TRP A 46 -27.26 -47.59 36.49
N TRP A 47 -28.30 -47.35 35.67
CA TRP A 47 -28.15 -46.70 34.36
C TRP A 47 -27.70 -45.24 34.51
N PHE A 48 -28.31 -44.47 35.41
CA PHE A 48 -27.92 -43.07 35.64
C PHE A 48 -26.49 -42.95 36.19
N SER A 49 -26.08 -43.80 37.14
CA SER A 49 -24.70 -43.85 37.65
C SER A 49 -23.67 -44.09 36.55
N ARG A 50 -23.99 -44.95 35.58
CA ARG A 50 -23.05 -45.35 34.51
C ARG A 50 -23.02 -44.39 33.33
N TYR A 51 -24.12 -43.68 33.06
CA TYR A 51 -24.21 -42.65 32.01
C TYR A 51 -23.97 -41.23 32.53
N GLN A 52 -23.82 -41.02 33.84
CA GLN A 52 -23.56 -39.72 34.45
C GLN A 52 -22.31 -39.04 33.87
N THR A 53 -21.25 -39.81 33.61
CA THR A 53 -20.03 -39.32 32.96
C THR A 53 -20.24 -38.95 31.49
N LEU A 54 -21.04 -39.71 30.76
CA LEU A 54 -21.41 -39.42 29.37
C LEU A 54 -22.26 -38.14 29.28
N ILE A 55 -23.26 -38.00 30.15
CA ILE A 55 -24.12 -36.81 30.24
C ILE A 55 -23.31 -35.58 30.66
N ALA A 56 -22.39 -35.72 31.62
CA ALA A 56 -21.50 -34.65 32.05
C ALA A 56 -20.55 -34.21 30.92
N MET A 57 -20.03 -35.17 30.13
CA MET A 57 -19.18 -34.88 28.96
C MET A 57 -19.98 -34.13 27.88
N PHE A 58 -21.19 -34.57 27.55
CA PHE A 58 -22.07 -33.86 26.61
C PHE A 58 -22.46 -32.47 27.12
N GLY A 59 -22.76 -32.33 28.42
CA GLY A 59 -23.05 -31.05 29.05
C GLY A 59 -21.85 -30.09 28.98
N ALA A 60 -20.64 -30.58 29.23
CA ALA A 60 -19.41 -29.79 29.14
C ALA A 60 -19.13 -29.33 27.70
N ILE A 61 -19.30 -30.21 26.71
CA ILE A 61 -19.16 -29.87 25.29
C ILE A 61 -20.21 -28.82 24.89
N PHE A 62 -21.45 -28.96 25.35
CA PHE A 62 -22.53 -28.02 25.05
C PHE A 62 -22.30 -26.63 25.67
N VAL A 63 -21.85 -26.58 26.93
CA VAL A 63 -21.47 -25.32 27.60
C VAL A 63 -20.27 -24.67 26.92
N ALA A 64 -19.25 -25.47 26.54
CA ALA A 64 -18.11 -24.99 25.79
C ALA A 64 -18.55 -24.40 24.44
N TRP A 65 -19.45 -25.07 23.71
CA TRP A 65 -20.01 -24.55 22.46
C TRP A 65 -20.76 -23.23 22.65
N LEU A 66 -21.65 -23.13 23.65
CA LEU A 66 -22.36 -21.89 23.96
C LEU A 66 -21.41 -20.73 24.33
N SER A 67 -20.29 -21.03 24.98
CA SER A 67 -19.29 -20.03 25.37
C SER A 67 -18.44 -19.51 24.19
N VAL A 68 -18.27 -20.32 23.14
CA VAL A 68 -17.49 -19.96 21.94
C VAL A 68 -18.29 -19.08 20.97
N GLN A 69 -19.60 -19.25 20.88
CA GLN A 69 -20.47 -18.44 20.00
C GLN A 69 -20.34 -16.91 20.19
N PRO A 70 -20.38 -16.34 21.42
CA PRO A 70 -20.26 -14.90 21.61
C PRO A 70 -18.87 -14.38 21.22
N VAL A 71 -17.80 -15.16 21.44
CA VAL A 71 -16.43 -14.80 21.07
C VAL A 71 -16.29 -14.72 19.55
N LEU A 72 -16.86 -15.69 18.81
CA LEU A 72 -16.87 -15.67 17.35
C LEU A 72 -17.66 -14.48 16.78
N LYS A 73 -18.79 -14.12 17.40
CA LYS A 73 -19.56 -12.92 16.99
C LYS A 73 -18.79 -11.63 17.22
N GLN A 74 -18.08 -11.52 18.34
CA GLN A 74 -17.24 -10.34 18.64
C GLN A 74 -16.06 -10.20 17.67
N LEU A 75 -15.37 -11.30 17.37
CA LEU A 75 -14.28 -11.30 16.40
C LEU A 75 -14.76 -10.84 15.02
N LYS A 76 -15.89 -11.35 14.55
CA LYS A 76 -16.52 -10.95 13.27
C LYS A 76 -16.84 -9.44 13.23
N LEU A 77 -17.42 -8.88 14.30
CA LEU A 77 -17.75 -7.45 14.34
C LEU A 77 -16.49 -6.58 14.35
N SER A 78 -15.45 -6.97 15.11
CA SER A 78 -14.19 -6.24 15.16
C SER A 78 -13.41 -6.27 13.84
N SER A 79 -13.44 -7.40 13.11
CA SER A 79 -12.81 -7.51 11.79
C SER A 79 -13.52 -6.65 10.74
N VAL A 80 -14.84 -6.47 10.85
CA VAL A 80 -15.60 -5.61 9.93
C VAL A 80 -15.33 -4.14 10.20
N GLN A 81 -15.32 -3.72 11.47
CA GLN A 81 -15.03 -2.31 11.81
C GLN A 81 -13.61 -1.90 11.38
N THR A 82 -12.63 -2.78 11.58
CA THR A 82 -11.26 -2.55 11.12
C THR A 82 -11.16 -2.55 9.59
N ALA A 83 -11.86 -3.44 8.88
CA ALA A 83 -11.92 -3.44 7.43
C ALA A 83 -12.53 -2.15 6.85
N VAL A 84 -13.64 -1.66 7.43
CA VAL A 84 -14.28 -0.39 7.01
C VAL A 84 -13.37 0.82 7.28
N ALA A 85 -12.70 0.87 8.43
CA ALA A 85 -11.76 1.95 8.74
C ALA A 85 -10.56 1.95 7.76
N LEU A 86 -9.99 0.78 7.47
CA LEU A 86 -8.91 0.64 6.50
C LEU A 86 -9.36 1.02 5.09
N GLN A 87 -10.58 0.64 4.70
CA GLN A 87 -11.16 1.00 3.42
C GLN A 87 -11.24 2.53 3.24
N GLN A 88 -11.70 3.27 4.25
CA GLN A 88 -11.77 4.73 4.20
C GLN A 88 -10.37 5.36 4.07
N VAL A 89 -9.40 4.88 4.85
CA VAL A 89 -8.01 5.35 4.78
C VAL A 89 -7.41 5.13 3.39
N HIS A 90 -7.68 3.97 2.77
CA HIS A 90 -7.21 3.65 1.43
C HIS A 90 -7.92 4.49 0.35
N ALA A 91 -9.23 4.72 0.47
CA ALA A 91 -9.99 5.57 -0.46
C ALA A 91 -9.54 7.04 -0.40
N ASP A 92 -9.28 7.56 0.80
CA ASP A 92 -8.77 8.91 0.98
C ASP A 92 -7.35 9.05 0.42
N ARG A 93 -6.50 8.02 0.60
CA ARG A 93 -5.17 7.99 0.00
C ARG A 93 -5.24 7.92 -1.52
N GLU A 94 -6.10 7.09 -2.09
CA GLU A 94 -6.36 7.02 -3.54
C GLU A 94 -6.79 8.39 -4.08
N LYS A 95 -7.79 9.03 -3.46
CA LYS A 95 -8.30 10.33 -3.91
C LYS A 95 -7.25 11.44 -3.81
N ARG A 96 -6.43 11.44 -2.74
CA ARG A 96 -5.29 12.35 -2.65
C ARG A 96 -4.32 12.08 -3.80
N LEU A 97 -3.85 10.85 -3.96
CA LEU A 97 -2.91 10.51 -5.03
C LEU A 97 -3.46 10.90 -6.41
N GLU A 98 -4.72 10.60 -6.72
CA GLU A 98 -5.32 10.97 -8.00
C GLU A 98 -5.39 12.49 -8.20
N ASN A 99 -5.86 13.24 -7.21
CA ASN A 99 -5.98 14.70 -7.33
C ASN A 99 -4.61 15.38 -7.49
N TRP A 100 -3.56 14.82 -6.88
CA TRP A 100 -2.22 15.41 -6.90
C TRP A 100 -1.37 14.96 -8.09
N LEU A 101 -1.47 13.70 -8.49
CA LEU A 101 -0.61 13.08 -9.51
C LEU A 101 -1.20 13.15 -10.92
N LYS A 102 -2.52 13.08 -11.12
CA LYS A 102 -3.11 13.21 -12.47
C LYS A 102 -2.68 14.50 -13.19
N PRO A 103 -2.78 15.71 -12.60
CA PRO A 103 -2.35 16.92 -13.29
C PRO A 103 -0.83 16.96 -13.50
N GLU A 104 -0.05 16.32 -12.64
CA GLU A 104 1.40 16.26 -12.76
C GLU A 104 1.84 15.32 -13.89
N LEU A 105 1.22 14.15 -13.99
CA LEU A 105 1.44 13.21 -15.09
C LEU A 105 1.05 13.82 -16.43
N ALA A 106 -0.09 14.51 -16.51
CA ALA A 106 -0.49 15.21 -17.73
C ALA A 106 0.51 16.31 -18.14
N ALA A 107 1.06 17.05 -17.15
CA ALA A 107 2.08 18.05 -17.43
C ALA A 107 3.42 17.43 -17.89
N LEU A 108 3.81 16.28 -17.33
CA LEU A 108 5.02 15.55 -17.71
C LEU A 108 4.88 14.88 -19.08
N GLU A 109 3.70 14.33 -19.39
CA GLU A 109 3.38 13.76 -20.71
C GLU A 109 3.44 14.85 -21.79
N LYS A 110 2.82 16.00 -21.54
CA LYS A 110 2.95 17.15 -22.42
C LYS A 110 4.41 17.59 -22.58
N LEU A 111 5.20 17.61 -21.50
CA LEU A 111 6.63 17.92 -21.59
C LEU A 111 7.38 16.93 -22.48
N SER A 112 7.12 15.63 -22.33
CA SER A 112 7.75 14.62 -23.19
C SER A 112 7.36 14.76 -24.66
N GLU A 113 6.09 15.09 -24.93
CA GLU A 113 5.62 15.36 -26.29
C GLU A 113 6.28 16.61 -26.87
N ASP A 114 6.32 17.71 -26.11
CA ASP A 114 6.94 18.98 -26.54
C ASP A 114 8.46 18.81 -26.80
N LEU A 115 9.14 17.98 -26.00
CA LEU A 115 10.56 17.63 -26.17
C LEU A 115 10.78 16.81 -27.44
N ALA A 116 10.01 15.74 -27.64
CA ALA A 116 10.13 14.89 -28.82
C ALA A 116 9.79 15.68 -30.09
N ARG A 117 8.68 16.43 -30.06
CA ARG A 117 8.22 17.23 -31.18
C ARG A 117 9.21 18.33 -31.54
N GLY A 118 9.68 19.07 -30.55
CA GLY A 118 10.57 20.20 -30.77
C GLY A 118 11.96 19.80 -31.27
N TYR A 119 12.45 18.62 -30.88
CA TYR A 119 13.68 18.07 -31.41
C TYR A 119 13.47 17.54 -32.85
N TYR A 120 12.54 16.58 -33.05
CA TYR A 120 12.42 15.88 -34.34
C TYR A 120 11.72 16.67 -35.47
N GLU A 121 10.88 17.67 -35.17
CA GLU A 121 10.22 18.49 -36.19
C GLU A 121 11.01 19.75 -36.58
N ARG A 122 12.05 20.12 -35.82
CA ARG A 122 12.80 21.38 -36.00
C ARG A 122 14.32 21.16 -36.12
N GLU A 123 14.73 19.91 -36.30
CA GLU A 123 16.10 19.54 -36.64
C GLU A 123 16.28 19.73 -38.15
N ASP A 124 16.95 20.82 -38.53
CA ASP A 124 17.48 21.03 -39.88
C ASP A 124 18.95 20.55 -39.93
N ASP A 125 19.59 20.61 -41.10
CA ASP A 125 21.02 20.27 -41.30
C ASP A 125 22.01 21.04 -40.38
N HIS A 126 21.54 22.05 -39.64
CA HIS A 126 22.32 22.88 -38.70
C HIS A 126 22.01 22.62 -37.22
N GLY A 127 21.20 21.60 -36.91
CA GLY A 127 20.76 21.27 -35.56
C GLY A 127 19.49 22.00 -35.13
N VAL A 128 19.18 21.95 -33.84
CA VAL A 128 17.95 22.52 -33.28
C VAL A 128 18.06 24.03 -33.08
N LEU A 129 16.98 24.77 -33.34
CA LEU A 129 16.89 26.22 -33.17
C LEU A 129 17.26 26.67 -31.72
N PRO A 130 18.28 27.53 -31.54
CA PRO A 130 18.74 27.98 -30.21
C PRO A 130 17.64 28.59 -29.33
N HIS A 131 16.73 29.38 -29.93
CA HIS A 131 15.62 29.99 -29.21
C HIS A 131 14.67 28.93 -28.61
N TRP A 132 14.42 27.84 -29.34
CA TRP A 132 13.60 26.74 -28.83
C TRP A 132 14.31 26.05 -27.66
N VAL A 133 15.62 25.81 -27.79
CA VAL A 133 16.42 25.18 -26.72
C VAL A 133 16.36 26.04 -25.45
N TRP A 134 16.41 27.37 -25.59
CA TRP A 134 16.27 28.29 -24.47
C TRP A 134 14.89 28.23 -23.80
N ASP A 135 13.82 28.35 -24.58
CA ASP A 135 12.44 28.31 -24.05
C ASP A 135 12.13 26.95 -23.40
N MET A 136 12.61 25.86 -24.01
CA MET A 136 12.45 24.52 -23.49
C MET A 136 13.26 24.34 -22.20
N ASN A 137 14.47 24.90 -22.11
CA ASN A 137 15.28 24.87 -20.89
C ASN A 137 14.52 25.45 -19.70
N GLN A 138 13.88 26.61 -19.88
CA GLN A 138 13.05 27.25 -18.84
C GLN A 138 11.86 26.36 -18.45
N THR A 139 11.24 25.71 -19.43
CA THR A 139 10.12 24.79 -19.19
C THR A 139 10.55 23.56 -18.40
N VAL A 140 11.67 22.94 -18.77
CA VAL A 140 12.29 21.79 -18.09
C VAL A 140 12.70 22.16 -16.66
N ASP A 141 13.40 23.28 -16.46
CA ASP A 141 13.84 23.72 -15.14
C ASP A 141 12.66 24.09 -14.22
N SER A 142 11.63 24.77 -14.75
CA SER A 142 10.41 25.04 -13.99
C SER A 142 9.72 23.76 -13.54
N THR A 143 9.74 22.72 -14.38
CA THR A 143 9.16 21.41 -14.09
C THR A 143 9.97 20.66 -13.04
N ARG A 144 11.30 20.66 -13.17
CA ARG A 144 12.22 20.15 -12.15
C ARG A 144 12.01 20.84 -10.80
N GLY A 145 11.90 22.16 -10.77
CA GLY A 145 11.62 22.94 -9.57
C GLY A 145 10.26 22.58 -8.93
N ARG A 146 9.23 22.31 -9.73
CA ARG A 146 7.94 21.80 -9.21
C ARG A 146 8.09 20.42 -8.58
N LEU A 147 8.86 19.51 -9.19
CA LEU A 147 9.10 18.17 -8.66
C LEU A 147 9.89 18.19 -7.34
N ILE A 148 10.91 19.04 -7.23
CA ILE A 148 11.70 19.22 -6.00
C ILE A 148 10.80 19.69 -4.85
N ARG A 149 10.01 20.76 -5.06
CA ARG A 149 9.07 21.26 -4.02
C ARG A 149 8.04 20.22 -3.57
N ARG A 150 7.76 19.22 -4.40
CA ARG A 150 6.85 18.11 -4.09
C ARG A 150 7.56 16.96 -3.38
N GLN A 151 8.84 16.75 -3.64
CA GLN A 151 9.68 15.79 -2.93
C GLN A 151 9.75 16.13 -1.44
N ASP A 152 9.92 17.41 -1.09
CA ASP A 152 9.99 17.89 0.30
C ASP A 152 8.73 17.56 1.12
N ARG A 153 7.59 17.37 0.44
CA ARG A 153 6.31 17.05 1.07
C ARG A 153 6.09 15.55 1.29
N ASN A 154 7.05 14.69 0.91
CA ASN A 154 7.01 13.23 1.08
C ASN A 154 5.68 12.59 0.63
N PHE A 155 5.14 13.05 -0.49
CA PHE A 155 3.93 12.46 -1.06
C PHE A 155 4.27 11.15 -1.80
N GLY A 156 3.93 10.03 -1.18
CA GLY A 156 3.91 8.72 -1.82
C GLY A 156 4.75 7.65 -1.11
N PRO A 157 4.61 6.38 -1.52
CA PRO A 157 5.49 5.31 -1.11
C PRO A 157 6.93 5.55 -1.61
N ALA A 158 7.90 4.87 -1.00
CA ALA A 158 9.33 5.03 -1.28
C ALA A 158 9.68 4.87 -2.77
N GLU A 159 8.96 4.02 -3.50
CA GLU A 159 9.15 3.80 -4.93
C GLU A 159 8.83 5.03 -5.78
N ILE A 160 7.71 5.73 -5.49
CA ILE A 160 7.35 6.98 -6.18
C ILE A 160 8.37 8.08 -5.85
N THR A 161 8.83 8.13 -4.60
CA THR A 161 9.85 9.08 -4.14
C THR A 161 11.19 8.85 -4.82
N ALA A 162 11.60 7.59 -5.02
CA ALA A 162 12.81 7.22 -5.75
C ALA A 162 12.68 7.53 -7.25
N ALA A 163 11.54 7.21 -7.86
CA ALA A 163 11.29 7.53 -9.26
C ALA A 163 11.26 9.05 -9.50
N ARG A 164 10.67 9.83 -8.57
CA ARG A 164 10.68 11.30 -8.62
C ARG A 164 12.11 11.85 -8.52
N GLN A 165 12.93 11.32 -7.60
CA GLN A 165 14.31 11.77 -7.45
C GLN A 165 15.12 11.52 -8.73
N ASN A 166 15.01 10.32 -9.30
CA ASN A 166 15.67 9.99 -10.56
C ASN A 166 15.23 10.93 -11.71
N LEU A 167 13.94 11.25 -11.78
CA LEU A 167 13.43 12.23 -12.75
C LEU A 167 14.01 13.64 -12.52
N ILE A 168 14.09 14.10 -11.27
CA ILE A 168 14.70 15.39 -10.92
C ILE A 168 16.17 15.45 -11.37
N ASP A 169 16.92 14.38 -11.15
CA ASP A 169 18.34 14.30 -11.51
C ASP A 169 18.53 14.31 -13.03
N ILE A 170 17.70 13.55 -13.76
CA ILE A 170 17.73 13.49 -15.22
C ILE A 170 17.34 14.84 -15.84
N LEU A 171 16.25 15.47 -15.37
CA LEU A 171 15.87 16.80 -15.83
C LEU A 171 16.97 17.83 -15.51
N GLY A 172 17.67 17.71 -14.39
CA GLY A 172 18.80 18.58 -14.06
C GLY A 172 19.97 18.44 -15.04
N ARG A 173 20.26 17.22 -15.50
CA ARG A 173 21.25 16.99 -16.57
C ARG A 173 20.79 17.55 -17.90
N LEU A 174 19.51 17.44 -18.23
CA LEU A 174 18.93 18.01 -19.44
C LEU A 174 18.99 19.54 -19.43
N THR A 175 18.56 20.19 -18.34
CA THR A 175 18.65 21.65 -18.17
C THR A 175 20.08 22.15 -18.35
N LYS A 176 21.06 21.45 -17.76
CA LYS A 176 22.47 21.80 -17.96
C LYS A 176 22.88 21.67 -19.43
N CYS A 177 22.53 20.56 -20.08
CA CYS A 177 22.83 20.34 -21.50
C CYS A 177 22.20 21.43 -22.40
N MET A 178 20.95 21.82 -22.15
CA MET A 178 20.28 22.88 -22.90
C MET A 178 20.87 24.27 -22.62
N SER A 179 21.37 24.50 -21.41
CA SER A 179 22.11 25.72 -21.07
C SER A 179 23.44 25.79 -21.81
N ASP A 180 24.20 24.69 -21.80
CA ASP A 180 25.50 24.60 -22.47
C ASP A 180 25.35 24.70 -24.01
N TYR A 181 24.22 24.24 -24.58
CA TYR A 181 23.90 24.36 -26.01
C TYR A 181 23.81 25.82 -26.49
N ASN A 182 23.34 26.73 -25.62
CA ASN A 182 23.20 28.15 -25.94
C ASN A 182 24.41 28.99 -25.49
N GLY A 183 25.52 28.35 -25.13
CA GLY A 183 26.70 29.01 -24.57
C GLY A 183 27.28 30.11 -25.45
N SER A 184 27.44 29.85 -26.76
CA SER A 184 27.98 30.85 -27.71
C SER A 184 27.14 32.12 -27.81
N VAL A 185 25.81 32.01 -27.67
CA VAL A 185 24.89 33.17 -27.71
C VAL A 185 25.23 34.19 -26.62
N TYR A 186 25.74 33.73 -25.48
CA TYR A 186 26.20 34.60 -24.38
C TYR A 186 27.66 35.05 -24.55
N ALA A 187 28.51 34.21 -25.16
CA ALA A 187 29.93 34.52 -25.36
C ALA A 187 30.17 35.61 -26.43
N ASP A 188 29.22 35.75 -27.36
CA ASP A 188 29.20 36.76 -28.42
C ASP A 188 28.53 38.08 -28.00
N ASP A 189 27.98 38.17 -26.78
CA ASP A 189 27.38 39.38 -26.27
C ASP A 189 28.46 40.44 -25.99
N PRO A 190 28.44 41.61 -26.67
CA PRO A 190 29.43 42.66 -26.49
C PRO A 190 29.43 43.28 -25.08
N GLU A 191 28.42 43.01 -24.26
CA GLU A 191 28.33 43.44 -22.86
C GLU A 191 29.21 42.60 -21.92
N TYR A 192 29.67 41.42 -22.35
CA TYR A 192 30.51 40.50 -21.58
C TYR A 192 31.88 40.30 -22.22
N ASP A 193 32.94 40.68 -21.51
CA ASP A 193 34.33 40.47 -21.95
C ASP A 193 34.84 39.11 -21.45
N PHE A 194 34.71 38.08 -22.28
CA PHE A 194 35.22 36.74 -22.00
C PHE A 194 36.66 36.59 -22.47
N SER A 195 37.51 35.96 -21.65
CA SER A 195 38.86 35.59 -22.08
C SER A 195 38.82 34.55 -23.21
N ASP A 196 39.87 34.50 -24.05
CA ASP A 196 39.98 33.50 -25.13
C ASP A 196 39.90 32.06 -24.59
N ASP A 197 40.44 31.81 -23.40
CA ASP A 197 40.39 30.50 -22.73
C ASP A 197 38.96 30.15 -22.27
N ASP A 198 38.18 31.14 -21.83
CA ASP A 198 36.78 30.92 -21.43
C ASP A 198 35.86 30.74 -22.64
N ARG A 199 36.10 31.46 -23.74
CA ARG A 199 35.42 31.23 -25.02
C ARG A 199 35.66 29.81 -25.53
N ALA A 200 36.91 29.35 -25.53
CA ALA A 200 37.23 27.98 -25.94
C ALA A 200 36.53 26.91 -25.08
N LYS A 201 36.35 27.17 -23.78
CA LYS A 201 35.59 26.27 -22.89
C LYS A 201 34.10 26.27 -23.22
N ILE A 202 33.52 27.43 -23.52
CA ILE A 202 32.11 27.56 -23.90
C ILE A 202 31.84 26.83 -25.22
N ASP A 203 32.67 27.03 -26.24
CA ASP A 203 32.54 26.36 -27.54
C ASP A 203 32.67 24.84 -27.42
N ALA A 204 33.62 24.37 -26.59
CA ALA A 204 33.79 22.95 -26.33
C ALA A 204 32.60 22.33 -25.55
N ALA A 205 31.97 23.10 -24.65
CA ALA A 205 30.78 22.69 -23.94
C ALA A 205 29.56 22.64 -24.87
N GLU A 206 29.39 23.63 -25.74
CA GLU A 206 28.32 23.68 -26.74
C GLU A 206 28.42 22.52 -27.73
N THR A 207 29.62 22.24 -28.24
CA THR A 207 29.84 21.13 -29.19
C THR A 207 29.41 19.80 -28.56
N LYS A 208 29.78 19.55 -27.30
CA LYS A 208 29.33 18.37 -26.57
C LYS A 208 27.84 18.40 -26.32
N ALA A 209 27.28 19.54 -25.94
CA ALA A 209 25.84 19.67 -25.69
C ALA A 209 25.02 19.34 -26.93
N ARG A 210 25.45 19.79 -28.12
CA ARG A 210 24.82 19.44 -29.42
C ARG A 210 24.80 17.93 -29.66
N GLU A 211 25.90 17.24 -29.37
CA GLU A 211 26.00 15.78 -29.52
C GLU A 211 25.13 15.02 -28.51
N TYR A 212 25.12 15.45 -27.25
CA TYR A 212 24.41 14.73 -26.17
C TYR A 212 22.93 15.10 -26.03
N LEU A 213 22.47 16.22 -26.60
CA LEU A 213 21.08 16.69 -26.49
C LEU A 213 20.04 15.60 -26.81
N PRO A 214 20.09 14.85 -27.94
CA PRO A 214 19.13 13.80 -28.22
C PRO A 214 19.10 12.72 -27.14
N THR A 215 20.28 12.25 -26.71
CA THR A 215 20.38 11.24 -25.66
C THR A 215 19.78 11.73 -24.34
N ARG A 216 19.99 13.01 -23.99
CA ARG A 216 19.41 13.60 -22.77
C ARG A 216 17.88 13.76 -22.86
N ILE A 217 17.35 14.07 -24.04
CA ILE A 217 15.91 14.14 -24.29
C ILE A 217 15.27 12.74 -24.15
N ASP A 218 15.91 11.71 -24.71
CA ASP A 218 15.46 10.32 -24.60
C ASP A 218 15.51 9.84 -23.15
N GLU A 219 16.60 10.12 -22.42
CA GLU A 219 16.73 9.81 -20.99
C GLU A 219 15.58 10.45 -20.18
N ALA A 220 15.26 11.72 -20.45
CA ALA A 220 14.17 12.42 -19.79
C ALA A 220 12.80 11.80 -20.10
N SER A 221 12.55 11.46 -21.36
CA SER A 221 11.31 10.81 -21.79
C SER A 221 11.12 9.44 -21.15
N VAL A 222 12.19 8.64 -21.09
CA VAL A 222 12.18 7.34 -20.39
C VAL A 222 11.95 7.51 -18.89
N ALA A 223 12.57 8.51 -18.26
CA ALA A 223 12.38 8.80 -16.84
C ALA A 223 10.94 9.21 -16.51
N ILE A 224 10.34 10.06 -17.36
CA ILE A 224 8.94 10.47 -17.25
C ILE A 224 8.02 9.24 -17.31
N LYS A 225 8.24 8.35 -18.29
CA LYS A 225 7.47 7.11 -18.44
C LYS A 225 7.60 6.20 -17.21
N LYS A 226 8.81 5.99 -16.69
CA LYS A 226 9.05 5.18 -15.48
C LYS A 226 8.35 5.77 -14.25
N PHE A 227 8.35 7.10 -14.11
CA PHE A 227 7.61 7.76 -13.04
C PHE A 227 6.10 7.51 -13.16
N ALA A 228 5.54 7.63 -14.37
CA ALA A 228 4.13 7.33 -14.63
C ALA A 228 3.77 5.87 -14.33
N GLU A 229 4.64 4.93 -14.71
CA GLU A 229 4.47 3.50 -14.42
C GLU A 229 4.47 3.21 -12.91
N ALA A 230 5.38 3.82 -12.14
CA ALA A 230 5.42 3.67 -10.68
C ALA A 230 4.13 4.18 -10.01
N VAL A 231 3.60 5.32 -10.48
CA VAL A 231 2.33 5.87 -9.99
C VAL A 231 1.16 4.95 -10.35
N ALA A 232 1.13 4.44 -11.58
CA ALA A 232 0.09 3.53 -12.04
C ALA A 232 0.11 2.21 -11.26
N ALA A 233 1.28 1.70 -10.90
CA ALA A 233 1.43 0.50 -10.08
C ALA A 233 0.83 0.68 -8.67
N ASP A 234 1.18 1.75 -7.96
CA ASP A 234 0.64 2.04 -6.61
C ASP A 234 -0.89 2.23 -6.65
N LEU A 235 -1.42 2.92 -7.67
CA LEU A 235 -2.87 3.08 -7.85
C LEU A 235 -3.57 1.73 -8.10
N ARG A 236 -2.99 0.84 -8.91
CA ARG A 236 -3.55 -0.50 -9.13
C ARG A 236 -3.56 -1.31 -7.83
N GLU A 237 -2.48 -1.27 -7.06
CA GLU A 237 -2.39 -1.97 -5.78
C GLU A 237 -3.43 -1.45 -4.77
N LEU A 238 -3.58 -0.13 -4.65
CA LEU A 238 -4.59 0.48 -3.78
C LEU A 238 -6.01 0.07 -4.18
N ARG A 239 -6.32 0.04 -5.48
CA ARG A 239 -7.63 -0.40 -5.99
C ARG A 239 -7.89 -1.88 -5.72
N LEU A 240 -6.88 -2.74 -5.83
CA LEU A 240 -6.99 -4.16 -5.50
C LEU A 240 -7.25 -4.36 -4.00
N LYS A 241 -6.49 -3.69 -3.14
CA LYS A 241 -6.69 -3.75 -1.68
C LYS A 241 -8.10 -3.30 -1.30
N ARG A 242 -8.58 -2.21 -1.89
CA ARG A 242 -9.95 -1.72 -1.67
C ARG A 242 -11.00 -2.77 -2.04
N ARG A 243 -10.89 -3.42 -3.20
CA ARG A 243 -11.83 -4.49 -3.60
C ARG A 243 -11.83 -5.68 -2.64
N LEU A 244 -10.67 -6.05 -2.09
CA LEU A 244 -10.58 -7.11 -1.08
C LEU A 244 -11.31 -6.73 0.20
N TYR A 245 -11.14 -5.49 0.68
CA TYR A 245 -11.88 -5.00 1.84
C TYR A 245 -13.39 -4.91 1.56
N ASP A 246 -13.80 -4.46 0.38
CA ASP A 246 -15.21 -4.46 -0.05
C ASP A 246 -15.82 -5.87 0.01
N GLN A 247 -15.08 -6.89 -0.45
CA GLN A 247 -15.50 -8.29 -0.37
C GLN A 247 -15.60 -8.80 1.07
N MET A 248 -14.65 -8.45 1.94
CA MET A 248 -14.70 -8.82 3.36
C MET A 248 -15.92 -8.22 4.05
N VAL A 249 -16.19 -6.94 3.83
CA VAL A 249 -17.37 -6.25 4.38
C VAL A 249 -18.66 -6.86 3.83
N ALA A 250 -18.74 -7.14 2.52
CA ALA A 250 -19.90 -7.78 1.92
C ALA A 250 -20.15 -9.19 2.47
N SER A 251 -19.09 -10.00 2.63
CA SER A 251 -19.18 -11.36 3.17
C SER A 251 -19.60 -11.41 4.64
N ALA A 252 -19.23 -10.40 5.42
CA ALA A 252 -19.60 -10.30 6.83
C ALA A 252 -21.01 -9.74 7.05
N ASN A 253 -21.56 -9.01 6.08
CA ASN A 253 -22.93 -8.53 6.08
C ASN A 253 -23.95 -9.56 5.53
N LEU A 254 -23.51 -10.75 5.12
CA LEU A 254 -24.44 -11.84 4.81
C LEU A 254 -25.15 -12.27 6.11
N PRO A 255 -26.50 -12.22 6.17
CA PRO A 255 -27.22 -12.70 7.34
C PRO A 255 -26.87 -14.17 7.57
N ALA A 256 -26.68 -14.53 8.84
CA ALA A 256 -26.34 -15.88 9.29
C ALA A 256 -27.39 -16.95 8.88
N GLU A 257 -28.51 -16.55 8.27
CA GLU A 257 -29.57 -17.40 7.71
C GLU A 257 -29.17 -18.25 6.50
N LYS A 258 -27.96 -18.10 5.93
CA LYS A 258 -27.50 -18.92 4.79
C LYS A 258 -26.39 -19.92 5.11
N LEU A 259 -26.12 -20.16 6.40
CA LEU A 259 -25.15 -21.16 6.86
C LEU A 259 -25.83 -22.30 7.65
N GLU A 260 -27.10 -22.59 7.34
CA GLU A 260 -27.78 -23.82 7.75
C GLU A 260 -27.41 -25.00 6.84
#